data_AF-A0A7L2DY26-F1
#
_entry.id   AF-A0A7L2DY26-F1
#
_cell.length_a   1.000
_cell.length_b   1.000
_cell.length_c   1.000
_cell.angle_alpha   90.00
_cell.angle_beta   90.00
_cell.angle_gamma   90.00
#
_symmetry.space_group_name_H-M   'P 1'
#
loop_
_entity.id
_entity.type
_entity.pdbx_description
1 polymer ?
#
loop_
_entity_poly.entity_id
_entity_poly.type
_entity_poly.pdbx_seq_one_letter_code
_entity_poly.pdbx_strand_id
1 'polypeptide(L)'
;RHCKFLSYMFYQAVRDHKPVWMLEDMRTMEYFYWEENASLRTYSPSEALLYAVVHNHLPYAQYLLSHFPEEALKVPGEHFCYCPSSAPHLAMAVTYDRRDILGLIIKIAHKLPSLNSYINRAGCFHLEDGKTPLHLACELLRSETVLILLGNGASPRIEDSKGLTPLDVILEQMWDSKVNVASKKLCLDYLLLFMPNPQFKMRKVLQEHPDHWTALLGEDKFNSLVGNTPASLYLQAMQTILQTLPPSHFPKSIQELPIPQALKPLPSYGKK
;
A
#
# COMPACT_ATOMS: atom_id res chain seq x y z
N ARG A 1 23.01 20.06 -19.37
CA ARG A 1 21.97 21.04 -18.95
C ARG A 1 20.64 20.79 -19.67
N HIS A 2 20.62 20.56 -20.99
CA HIS A 2 19.41 20.24 -21.76
C HIS A 2 18.67 18.96 -21.32
N CYS A 3 19.38 17.90 -20.94
CA CYS A 3 18.74 16.67 -20.44
C CYS A 3 17.91 16.89 -19.14
N LYS A 4 18.41 17.72 -18.21
CA LYS A 4 17.66 18.14 -17.00
C LYS A 4 16.44 19.01 -17.33
N PHE A 5 16.50 19.75 -18.44
CA PHE A 5 15.39 20.59 -18.90
C PHE A 5 14.27 19.72 -19.49
N LEU A 6 14.59 18.71 -20.30
CA LEU A 6 13.58 17.81 -20.87
C LEU A 6 12.91 16.93 -19.79
N SER A 7 13.68 16.48 -18.79
CA SER A 7 13.10 15.79 -17.63
C SER A 7 12.14 16.66 -16.85
N TYR A 8 12.47 17.94 -16.73
CA TYR A 8 11.59 18.91 -16.13
C TYR A 8 10.32 19.14 -16.98
N MET A 9 10.43 19.21 -18.31
CA MET A 9 9.27 19.40 -19.19
C MET A 9 8.29 18.23 -19.15
N PHE A 10 8.77 16.98 -19.22
CA PHE A 10 7.91 15.80 -19.10
C PHE A 10 7.23 15.73 -17.72
N TYR A 11 8.01 15.94 -16.65
CA TYR A 11 7.48 16.05 -15.30
C TYR A 11 6.38 17.11 -15.18
N GLN A 12 6.62 18.33 -15.69
CA GLN A 12 5.64 19.40 -15.71
C GLN A 12 4.39 19.01 -16.51
N ALA A 13 4.54 18.37 -17.67
CA ALA A 13 3.41 17.94 -18.48
C ALA A 13 2.53 16.91 -17.75
N VAL A 14 3.13 15.94 -17.04
CA VAL A 14 2.38 14.98 -16.22
C VAL A 14 1.69 15.69 -15.06
N ARG A 15 2.39 16.59 -14.35
CA ARG A 15 1.84 17.39 -13.25
C ARG A 15 0.68 18.28 -13.70
N ASP A 16 0.77 18.86 -14.89
CA ASP A 16 -0.23 19.75 -15.46
C ASP A 16 -1.33 18.99 -16.21
N HIS A 17 -1.40 17.66 -16.02
CA HIS A 17 -2.42 16.75 -16.53
C HIS A 17 -2.63 16.85 -18.04
N LYS A 18 -1.54 16.94 -18.80
CA LYS A 18 -1.62 16.94 -20.28
C LYS A 18 -2.26 15.64 -20.79
N PRO A 19 -2.90 15.66 -21.98
CA PRO A 19 -3.51 14.47 -22.56
C PRO A 19 -2.51 13.34 -22.78
N VAL A 20 -2.99 12.10 -22.63
CA VAL A 20 -2.16 10.88 -22.73
C VAL A 20 -1.33 10.82 -24.01
N TRP A 21 -1.92 11.16 -25.17
CA TRP A 21 -1.20 11.14 -26.45
C TRP A 21 0.02 12.06 -26.46
N MET A 22 -0.08 13.25 -25.83
CA MET A 22 1.01 14.22 -25.76
C MET A 22 2.09 13.72 -24.80
N LEU A 23 1.67 13.12 -23.68
CA LEU A 23 2.61 12.54 -22.72
C LEU A 23 3.37 11.37 -23.35
N GLU A 24 2.73 10.52 -24.14
CA GLU A 24 3.38 9.41 -24.83
C GLU A 24 4.30 9.87 -25.96
N ASP A 25 3.91 10.90 -26.72
CA ASP A 25 4.79 11.55 -27.68
C ASP A 25 6.07 12.05 -26.97
N MET A 26 5.92 12.81 -25.88
CA MET A 26 7.05 13.26 -25.06
C MET A 26 7.87 12.12 -24.43
N ARG A 27 7.22 11.02 -24.01
CA ARG A 27 7.86 9.87 -23.35
C ARG A 27 8.77 9.09 -24.31
N THR A 28 8.29 8.94 -25.55
CA THR A 28 8.93 8.15 -26.62
C THR A 28 9.84 8.98 -27.52
N MET A 29 9.80 10.31 -27.42
CA MET A 29 10.60 11.19 -28.27
C MET A 29 12.10 10.95 -28.08
N GLU A 30 12.71 10.31 -29.07
CA GLU A 30 14.15 10.09 -29.13
C GLU A 30 14.84 11.37 -29.64
N TYR A 31 15.74 11.92 -28.84
CA TYR A 31 16.61 13.03 -29.28
C TYR A 31 18.01 12.49 -29.58
N PHE A 32 18.42 12.64 -30.84
CA PHE A 32 19.81 12.40 -31.27
C PHE A 32 20.71 13.48 -30.68
N TYR A 33 21.51 13.12 -29.68
CA TYR A 33 22.59 13.98 -29.20
C TYR A 33 23.85 13.71 -30.02
N TRP A 34 24.48 14.78 -30.52
CA TRP A 34 25.76 14.75 -31.22
C TRP A 34 26.97 14.60 -30.28
N GLU A 35 26.79 14.00 -29.10
CA GLU A 35 27.87 13.70 -28.16
C GLU A 35 27.95 12.18 -28.01
N GLU A 36 29.08 11.59 -28.38
CA GLU A 36 29.33 10.13 -28.48
C GLU A 36 29.08 9.33 -27.18
N ASN A 37 28.75 9.99 -26.06
CA ASN A 37 28.48 9.36 -24.77
C ASN A 37 27.14 9.79 -24.12
N ALA A 38 26.26 10.50 -24.84
CA ALA A 38 24.95 10.87 -24.31
C ALA A 38 23.94 9.75 -24.60
N SER A 39 23.69 8.89 -23.61
CA SER A 39 22.69 7.82 -23.71
C SER A 39 21.32 8.36 -24.15
N LEU A 40 20.69 7.66 -25.11
CA LEU A 40 19.28 7.80 -25.47
C LEU A 40 18.44 7.84 -24.18
N ARG A 41 17.68 8.92 -23.94
CA ARG A 41 16.87 9.06 -22.71
C ARG A 41 15.39 9.12 -23.02
N THR A 42 14.82 7.98 -23.37
CA THR A 42 13.36 7.76 -23.32
C THR A 42 12.95 7.43 -21.89
N TYR A 43 11.81 7.96 -21.44
CA TYR A 43 11.23 7.55 -20.15
C TYR A 43 10.64 6.14 -20.28
N SER A 44 11.03 5.26 -19.37
CA SER A 44 10.39 3.96 -19.26
C SER A 44 8.92 4.10 -18.81
N PRO A 45 8.03 3.15 -19.17
CA PRO A 45 6.66 3.14 -18.62
C PRO A 45 6.63 3.13 -17.09
N SER A 46 7.63 2.54 -16.43
CA SER A 46 7.77 2.54 -14.98
C SER A 46 8.00 3.94 -14.41
N GLU A 47 8.94 4.70 -14.96
CA GLU A 47 9.20 6.08 -14.52
C GLU A 47 8.00 6.99 -14.80
N ALA A 48 7.38 6.83 -15.97
CA ALA A 48 6.17 7.56 -16.32
C ALA A 48 5.02 7.26 -15.34
N LEU A 49 4.84 5.99 -14.93
CA LEU A 49 3.83 5.60 -13.95
C LEU A 49 4.12 6.22 -12.59
N LEU A 50 5.38 6.31 -12.17
CA LEU A 50 5.76 6.96 -10.91
C LEU A 50 5.29 8.42 -10.88
N TYR A 51 5.55 9.18 -11.95
CA TYR A 51 5.06 10.56 -12.05
C TYR A 51 3.53 10.63 -12.10
N ALA A 52 2.87 9.71 -12.82
CA ALA A 52 1.41 9.65 -12.86
C ALA A 52 0.82 9.41 -11.46
N VAL A 53 1.42 8.53 -10.65
CA VAL A 53 1.03 8.28 -9.25
C VAL A 53 1.21 9.55 -8.41
N VAL A 54 2.42 10.13 -8.40
CA VAL A 54 2.73 11.32 -7.60
C VAL A 54 1.73 12.45 -7.88
N HIS A 55 1.40 12.67 -9.15
CA HIS A 55 0.51 13.75 -9.60
C HIS A 55 -0.97 13.37 -9.72
N ASN A 56 -1.36 12.16 -9.29
CA ASN A 56 -2.74 11.66 -9.41
C ASN A 56 -3.31 11.73 -10.85
N HIS A 57 -2.47 11.52 -11.85
CA HIS A 57 -2.90 11.52 -13.26
C HIS A 57 -3.49 10.15 -13.61
N LEU A 58 -4.72 9.91 -13.14
CA LEU A 58 -5.42 8.62 -13.28
C LEU A 58 -5.55 8.16 -14.75
N PRO A 59 -5.93 9.01 -15.74
CA PRO A 59 -5.99 8.59 -17.14
C PRO A 59 -4.65 8.07 -17.67
N TYR A 60 -3.55 8.73 -17.30
CA TYR A 60 -2.23 8.31 -17.75
C TYR A 60 -1.76 7.03 -17.06
N ALA A 61 -1.98 6.90 -15.75
CA ALA A 61 -1.72 5.66 -15.02
C ALA A 61 -2.50 4.48 -15.62
N GLN A 62 -3.79 4.68 -15.94
CA GLN A 62 -4.62 3.66 -16.59
C GLN A 62 -4.11 3.28 -17.97
N TYR A 63 -3.68 4.26 -18.77
CA TYR A 63 -3.09 4.01 -20.08
C TYR A 63 -1.82 3.15 -19.95
N LEU A 64 -0.87 3.55 -19.11
CA LEU A 64 0.40 2.84 -18.91
C LEU A 64 0.18 1.41 -18.41
N LEU A 65 -0.70 1.24 -17.41
CA LEU A 65 -1.03 -0.08 -16.84
C LEU A 65 -1.83 -0.99 -17.79
N SER A 66 -2.50 -0.44 -18.81
CA SER A 66 -3.24 -1.24 -19.79
C SER A 66 -2.39 -1.62 -21.01
N HIS A 67 -1.46 -0.75 -21.43
CA HIS A 67 -0.65 -0.96 -22.64
C HIS A 67 0.72 -1.56 -22.33
N PHE A 68 1.26 -1.33 -21.13
CA PHE A 68 2.59 -1.78 -20.69
C PHE A 68 2.55 -2.38 -19.27
N PRO A 69 1.69 -3.38 -18.99
CA PRO A 69 1.41 -3.81 -17.61
C PRO A 69 2.63 -4.38 -16.89
N GLU A 70 3.54 -5.07 -17.58
CA GLU A 70 4.77 -5.60 -16.98
C GLU A 70 5.82 -4.51 -16.84
N GLU A 71 6.05 -3.71 -17.89
CA GLU A 71 7.08 -2.66 -17.91
C GLU A 71 6.76 -1.53 -16.94
N ALA A 72 5.48 -1.17 -16.79
CA ALA A 72 5.04 -0.09 -15.91
C ALA A 72 5.27 -0.43 -14.42
N LEU A 73 5.28 -1.71 -14.05
CA LEU A 73 5.46 -2.16 -12.66
C LEU A 73 6.87 -2.70 -12.37
N LYS A 74 7.82 -2.59 -13.32
CA LYS A 74 9.25 -2.84 -13.06
C LYS A 74 9.83 -1.78 -12.14
N VAL A 75 10.86 -2.13 -11.38
CA VAL A 75 11.63 -1.13 -10.63
C VAL A 75 12.21 -0.11 -11.63
N PRO A 76 12.00 1.20 -11.44
CA PRO A 76 12.53 2.22 -12.34
C PRO A 76 14.07 2.21 -12.34
N GLY A 77 14.67 2.61 -13.46
CA GLY A 77 16.12 2.48 -13.73
C GLY A 77 17.02 3.34 -12.82
N GLU A 78 18.32 3.42 -13.18
CA GLU A 78 19.47 3.89 -12.37
C GLU A 78 19.32 5.22 -11.59
N HIS A 79 18.32 6.04 -11.88
CA HIS A 79 18.00 7.27 -11.14
C HIS A 79 17.18 7.05 -9.87
N PHE A 80 16.66 5.85 -9.68
CA PHE A 80 15.86 5.43 -8.52
C PHE A 80 16.55 4.25 -7.82
N CYS A 81 16.35 4.12 -6.50
CA CYS A 81 17.14 3.22 -5.66
C CYS A 81 17.19 1.78 -6.19
N TYR A 82 18.38 1.19 -6.17
CA TYR A 82 18.68 -0.12 -6.74
C TYR A 82 18.21 -1.26 -5.81
N CYS A 83 16.89 -1.44 -5.65
CA CYS A 83 16.36 -2.66 -5.02
C CYS A 83 15.36 -3.35 -5.95
N PRO A 84 15.74 -4.45 -6.61
CA PRO A 84 14.87 -5.20 -7.52
C PRO A 84 13.64 -5.81 -6.80
N SER A 85 13.68 -5.89 -5.47
CA SER A 85 12.61 -6.39 -4.63
C SER A 85 11.56 -5.36 -4.24
N SER A 86 11.72 -4.08 -4.59
CA SER A 86 10.80 -3.02 -4.18
C SER A 86 9.53 -2.94 -5.07
N ALA A 87 8.45 -2.38 -4.52
CA ALA A 87 7.24 -2.02 -5.26
C ALA A 87 6.99 -0.50 -5.16
N PRO A 88 7.82 0.33 -5.82
CA PRO A 88 7.84 1.77 -5.60
C PRO A 88 6.53 2.46 -6.04
N HIS A 89 5.86 1.98 -7.09
CA HIS A 89 4.58 2.55 -7.53
C HIS A 89 3.49 2.32 -6.50
N LEU A 90 3.46 1.12 -5.91
CA LEU A 90 2.49 0.77 -4.87
C LEU A 90 2.77 1.56 -3.59
N ALA A 91 4.04 1.62 -3.16
CA ALA A 91 4.46 2.44 -2.02
C ALA A 91 4.13 3.93 -2.23
N MET A 92 4.42 4.52 -3.39
CA MET A 92 4.07 5.91 -3.68
C MET A 92 2.55 6.15 -3.74
N ALA A 93 1.78 5.19 -4.28
CA ALA A 93 0.32 5.29 -4.27
C ALA A 93 -0.21 5.30 -2.82
N VAL A 94 0.38 4.47 -1.95
CA VAL A 94 0.11 4.48 -0.51
C VAL A 94 0.58 5.75 0.16
N THR A 95 1.70 6.37 -0.23
CA THR A 95 2.27 7.59 0.37
C THR A 95 1.56 8.86 -0.06
N TYR A 96 0.97 8.90 -1.26
CA TYR A 96 0.22 10.05 -1.78
C TYR A 96 -1.31 9.88 -1.78
N ASP A 97 -1.81 8.77 -1.25
CA ASP A 97 -3.23 8.44 -1.04
C ASP A 97 -3.99 8.32 -2.36
N ARG A 98 -3.34 7.70 -3.33
CA ARG A 98 -3.83 7.54 -4.71
C ARG A 98 -4.67 6.27 -4.80
N ARG A 99 -5.75 6.18 -4.04
CA ARG A 99 -6.59 4.97 -3.88
C ARG A 99 -7.06 4.37 -5.21
N ASP A 100 -7.45 5.21 -6.18
CA ASP A 100 -7.89 4.73 -7.50
C ASP A 100 -6.74 4.09 -8.27
N ILE A 101 -5.57 4.75 -8.31
CA ILE A 101 -4.38 4.23 -8.98
C ILE A 101 -3.83 2.99 -8.25
N LEU A 102 -3.86 2.99 -6.91
CA LEU A 102 -3.53 1.84 -6.06
C LEU A 102 -4.38 0.62 -6.47
N GLY A 103 -5.69 0.81 -6.62
CA GLY A 103 -6.61 -0.24 -7.07
C GLY A 103 -6.30 -0.75 -8.48
N LEU A 104 -5.91 0.13 -9.41
CA LEU A 104 -5.46 -0.27 -10.75
C LEU A 104 -4.17 -1.11 -10.69
N ILE A 105 -3.17 -0.67 -9.91
CA ILE A 105 -1.90 -1.39 -9.75
C ILE A 105 -2.16 -2.80 -9.18
N ILE A 106 -2.93 -2.90 -8.10
CA ILE A 106 -3.28 -4.18 -7.47
C ILE A 106 -4.02 -5.09 -8.44
N LYS A 107 -4.98 -4.55 -9.21
CA LYS A 107 -5.73 -5.30 -10.22
C LYS A 107 -4.82 -5.88 -11.30
N ILE A 108 -3.81 -5.13 -11.76
CA ILE A 108 -2.82 -5.65 -12.72
C ILE A 108 -1.92 -6.70 -12.05
N ALA A 109 -1.45 -6.46 -10.83
CA ALA A 109 -0.63 -7.42 -10.08
C ALA A 109 -1.34 -8.78 -9.90
N HIS A 110 -2.65 -8.80 -9.64
CA HIS A 110 -3.42 -10.04 -9.56
C HIS A 110 -3.59 -10.78 -10.89
N LYS A 111 -3.51 -10.07 -12.02
CA LYS A 111 -3.66 -10.67 -13.36
C LYS A 111 -2.37 -11.29 -13.87
N LEU A 112 -1.22 -10.81 -13.41
CA LEU A 112 0.09 -11.20 -13.91
C LEU A 112 0.77 -12.16 -12.93
N PRO A 113 1.02 -13.44 -13.30
CA PRO A 113 1.69 -14.39 -12.42
C PRO A 113 3.08 -13.94 -11.96
N SER A 114 3.80 -13.18 -12.79
CA SER A 114 5.10 -12.58 -12.48
C SER A 114 5.06 -11.57 -11.32
N LEU A 115 3.87 -11.07 -10.97
CA LEU A 115 3.62 -10.07 -9.93
C LEU A 115 2.87 -10.63 -8.72
N ASN A 116 2.77 -11.95 -8.56
CA ASN A 116 2.07 -12.59 -7.43
C ASN A 116 2.55 -12.10 -6.04
N SER A 117 3.83 -11.74 -5.90
CA SER A 117 4.40 -11.21 -4.66
C SER A 117 4.42 -9.68 -4.58
N TYR A 118 3.99 -8.97 -5.62
CA TYR A 118 4.20 -7.52 -5.77
C TYR A 118 3.60 -6.70 -4.62
N ILE A 119 2.42 -7.08 -4.14
CA ILE A 119 1.74 -6.40 -3.01
C ILE A 119 2.54 -6.50 -1.70
N ASN A 120 3.34 -7.56 -1.57
CA ASN A 120 4.10 -7.91 -0.38
C ASN A 120 5.58 -7.51 -0.46
N ARG A 121 5.98 -6.85 -1.55
CA ARG A 121 7.37 -6.39 -1.74
C ARG A 121 7.71 -5.28 -0.75
N ALA A 122 8.73 -5.53 0.05
CA ALA A 122 9.31 -4.54 0.95
C ALA A 122 10.11 -3.50 0.16
N GLY A 123 10.03 -2.25 0.61
CA GLY A 123 10.86 -1.16 0.14
C GLY A 123 12.34 -1.38 0.41
N CYS A 124 13.18 -0.51 -0.16
CA CYS A 124 14.61 -0.53 0.12
C CYS A 124 14.91 -0.19 1.57
N PHE A 125 15.95 -0.82 2.13
CA PHE A 125 16.52 -0.46 3.44
C PHE A 125 16.88 1.03 3.53
N HIS A 126 17.40 1.61 2.45
CA HIS A 126 17.92 2.99 2.45
C HIS A 126 16.86 4.09 2.36
N LEU A 127 15.64 3.79 1.93
CA LEU A 127 14.60 4.81 1.68
C LEU A 127 13.33 4.59 2.50
N GLU A 128 12.98 3.32 2.74
CA GLU A 128 11.70 2.96 3.37
C GLU A 128 11.91 2.05 4.58
N ASP A 129 13.13 1.92 5.11
CA ASP A 129 13.43 1.04 6.25
C ASP A 129 12.89 -0.39 6.04
N GLY A 130 12.87 -0.90 4.81
CA GLY A 130 12.32 -2.24 4.51
C GLY A 130 10.80 -2.35 4.71
N LYS A 131 10.07 -1.24 4.82
CA LYS A 131 8.61 -1.23 5.00
C LYS A 131 7.90 -1.77 3.77
N THR A 132 6.86 -2.56 4.00
CA THR A 132 5.89 -2.90 2.94
C THR A 132 4.88 -1.77 2.75
N PRO A 133 4.12 -1.76 1.64
CA PRO A 133 3.01 -0.82 1.47
C PRO A 133 2.02 -0.84 2.64
N LEU A 134 1.84 -1.99 3.30
CA LEU A 134 0.97 -2.10 4.49
C LEU A 134 1.56 -1.39 5.71
N HIS A 135 2.88 -1.43 5.92
CA HIS A 135 3.54 -0.64 6.97
C HIS A 135 3.33 0.85 6.72
N LEU A 136 3.56 1.32 5.48
CA LEU A 136 3.37 2.73 5.12
C LEU A 136 1.93 3.19 5.35
N ALA A 137 0.95 2.34 5.00
CA ALA A 137 -0.47 2.65 5.22
C ALA A 137 -0.79 2.78 6.73
N CYS A 138 -0.19 1.92 7.55
CA CYS A 138 -0.33 1.97 9.01
C CYS A 138 0.36 3.22 9.60
N GLU A 139 1.60 3.50 9.21
CA GLU A 139 2.38 4.64 9.68
C GLU A 139 1.71 5.98 9.33
N LEU A 140 1.11 6.06 8.14
CA LEU A 140 0.38 7.24 7.66
C LEU A 140 -1.10 7.28 8.11
N LEU A 141 -1.54 6.30 8.91
CA LEU A 141 -2.90 6.16 9.44
C LEU A 141 -4.01 6.16 8.36
N ARG A 142 -3.72 5.55 7.21
CA ARG A 142 -4.64 5.46 6.06
C ARG A 142 -5.49 4.20 6.16
N SER A 143 -6.43 4.21 7.09
CA SER A 143 -7.26 3.04 7.43
C SER A 143 -7.95 2.38 6.23
N GLU A 144 -8.46 3.17 5.29
CA GLU A 144 -9.06 2.63 4.06
C GLU A 144 -8.03 1.94 3.17
N THR A 145 -6.82 2.50 3.04
CA THR A 145 -5.71 1.88 2.31
C THR A 145 -5.21 0.63 3.01
N VAL A 146 -5.19 0.60 4.35
CA VAL A 146 -4.94 -0.62 5.14
C VAL A 146 -5.94 -1.70 4.77
N LEU A 147 -7.23 -1.38 4.77
CA LEU A 147 -8.29 -2.33 4.39
C LEU A 147 -8.16 -2.79 2.93
N ILE A 148 -7.89 -1.89 1.98
CA ILE A 148 -7.68 -2.23 0.57
C ILE A 148 -6.50 -3.20 0.42
N LEU A 149 -5.37 -2.92 1.06
CA LEU A 149 -4.18 -3.77 0.97
C LEU A 149 -4.44 -5.15 1.58
N LEU A 150 -4.98 -5.21 2.81
CA LEU A 150 -5.30 -6.48 3.49
C LEU A 150 -6.31 -7.31 2.72
N GLY A 151 -7.39 -6.66 2.25
CA GLY A 151 -8.44 -7.29 1.45
C GLY A 151 -7.91 -7.88 0.14
N ASN A 152 -6.89 -7.27 -0.46
CA ASN A 152 -6.21 -7.75 -1.67
C ASN A 152 -4.98 -8.63 -1.36
N GLY A 153 -4.83 -9.14 -0.13
CA GLY A 153 -3.85 -10.18 0.20
C GLY A 153 -2.46 -9.66 0.59
N ALA A 154 -2.35 -8.39 0.99
CA ALA A 154 -1.15 -7.92 1.70
C ALA A 154 -0.98 -8.70 3.00
N SER A 155 0.22 -9.20 3.25
CA SER A 155 0.55 -9.98 4.44
C SER A 155 0.83 -9.04 5.62
N PRO A 156 0.06 -9.13 6.71
CA PRO A 156 0.31 -8.36 7.93
C PRO A 156 1.43 -8.96 8.80
N ARG A 157 2.10 -10.02 8.34
CA ARG A 157 3.16 -10.73 9.07
C ARG A 157 4.57 -10.40 8.61
N ILE A 158 4.72 -9.60 7.55
CA ILE A 158 6.04 -9.22 7.05
C ILE A 158 6.62 -8.22 8.04
N GLU A 159 7.88 -8.40 8.40
CA GLU A 159 8.61 -7.49 9.25
C GLU A 159 9.39 -6.47 8.41
N ASP A 160 9.47 -5.23 8.88
CA ASP A 160 10.35 -4.21 8.32
C ASP A 160 11.82 -4.44 8.74
N SER A 161 12.72 -3.51 8.41
CA SER A 161 14.14 -3.63 8.77
C SER A 161 14.46 -3.53 10.27
N LYS A 162 13.55 -2.99 11.09
CA LYS A 162 13.63 -3.03 12.56
C LYS A 162 13.01 -4.32 13.10
N GLY A 163 12.51 -5.16 12.20
CA GLY A 163 11.79 -6.38 12.48
C GLY A 163 10.41 -6.12 13.09
N LEU A 164 9.82 -4.95 12.84
CA LEU A 164 8.47 -4.61 13.30
C LEU A 164 7.46 -5.07 12.26
N THR A 165 6.35 -5.65 12.69
CA THR A 165 5.19 -5.90 11.81
C THR A 165 4.34 -4.63 11.64
N PRO A 166 3.40 -4.56 10.69
CA PRO A 166 2.44 -3.45 10.61
C PRO A 166 1.62 -3.26 11.90
N LEU A 167 1.37 -4.34 12.65
CA LEU A 167 0.73 -4.26 13.96
C LEU A 167 1.62 -3.62 15.01
N ASP A 168 2.91 -3.97 15.03
CA ASP A 168 3.88 -3.31 15.91
C ASP A 168 3.94 -1.80 15.63
N VAL A 169 4.00 -1.39 14.36
CA VAL A 169 4.01 0.03 13.98
C VAL A 169 2.80 0.80 14.52
N ILE A 170 1.58 0.23 14.43
CA ILE A 170 0.37 0.88 14.98
C ILE A 170 0.44 0.95 16.50
N LEU A 171 0.87 -0.12 17.17
CA LEU A 171 0.98 -0.13 18.63
C LEU A 171 2.02 0.88 19.12
N GLU A 172 3.20 0.97 18.49
CA GLU A 172 4.22 1.98 18.83
C GLU A 172 3.66 3.39 18.71
N GLN A 173 2.97 3.69 17.59
CA GLN A 173 2.35 5.00 17.41
C GLN A 173 1.26 5.29 18.45
N MET A 174 0.49 4.28 18.86
CA MET A 174 -0.56 4.40 19.88
C MET A 174 0.04 4.71 21.26
N TRP A 175 1.22 4.17 21.55
CA TRP A 175 1.99 4.45 22.76
C TRP A 175 2.56 5.88 22.74
N ASP A 176 3.19 6.28 21.64
CA ASP A 176 3.92 7.55 21.54
C ASP A 176 3.01 8.79 21.50
N SER A 177 1.79 8.66 20.96
CA SER A 177 0.95 9.82 20.70
C SER A 177 -0.55 9.53 20.82
N LYS A 178 -1.25 10.40 21.57
CA LYS A 178 -2.72 10.42 21.66
C LYS A 178 -3.40 11.19 20.53
N VAL A 179 -2.68 11.56 19.47
CA VAL A 179 -3.25 12.18 18.26
C VAL A 179 -3.80 11.10 17.33
N ASN A 180 -4.90 11.37 16.64
CA ASN A 180 -5.54 10.48 15.66
C ASN A 180 -5.91 9.08 16.23
N VAL A 181 -6.32 9.02 17.50
CA VAL A 181 -6.68 7.75 18.19
C VAL A 181 -7.74 6.96 17.43
N ALA A 182 -8.74 7.63 16.84
CA ALA A 182 -9.77 6.97 16.06
C ALA A 182 -9.18 6.24 14.83
N SER A 183 -8.31 6.89 14.07
CA SER A 183 -7.65 6.29 12.90
C SER A 183 -6.70 5.16 13.30
N LYS A 184 -5.96 5.31 14.41
CA LYS A 184 -5.11 4.24 14.96
C LYS A 184 -5.90 3.01 15.36
N LYS A 185 -7.00 3.21 16.11
CA LYS A 185 -7.92 2.13 16.49
C LYS A 185 -8.52 1.44 15.26
N LEU A 186 -8.91 2.19 14.23
CA LEU A 186 -9.45 1.62 13.01
C LEU A 186 -8.41 0.80 12.22
N CYS A 187 -7.16 1.29 12.11
CA CYS A 187 -6.07 0.52 11.51
C CYS A 187 -5.79 -0.77 12.30
N LEU A 188 -5.75 -0.68 13.63
CA LEU A 188 -5.61 -1.83 14.52
C LEU A 188 -6.74 -2.85 14.29
N ASP A 189 -7.98 -2.40 14.24
CA ASP A 189 -9.14 -3.26 14.06
C ASP A 189 -9.10 -4.00 12.71
N TYR A 190 -8.72 -3.31 11.62
CA TYR A 190 -8.51 -3.97 10.33
C TYR A 190 -7.34 -4.95 10.36
N LEU A 191 -6.22 -4.62 11.00
CA LEU A 191 -5.11 -5.56 11.14
C LEU A 191 -5.54 -6.84 11.87
N LEU A 192 -6.23 -6.71 13.00
CA LEU A 192 -6.72 -7.86 13.76
C LEU A 192 -7.76 -8.67 12.98
N LEU A 193 -8.60 -8.02 12.20
CA LEU A 193 -9.57 -8.67 11.33
C LEU A 193 -8.94 -9.63 10.29
N PHE A 194 -7.73 -9.32 9.82
CA PHE A 194 -7.00 -10.16 8.86
C PHE A 194 -5.87 -10.99 9.51
N MET A 195 -5.82 -11.03 10.85
CA MET A 195 -4.81 -11.75 11.63
C MET A 195 -5.44 -12.59 12.74
N PRO A 196 -5.79 -13.88 12.49
CA PRO A 196 -6.34 -14.75 13.53
C PRO A 196 -5.35 -15.05 14.67
N ASN A 197 -4.05 -15.09 14.35
CA ASN A 197 -2.97 -15.45 15.27
C ASN A 197 -1.88 -14.38 15.18
N PRO A 198 -2.08 -13.20 15.80
CA PRO A 198 -1.14 -12.10 15.69
C PRO A 198 0.17 -12.47 16.40
N GLN A 199 1.23 -12.55 15.61
CA GLN A 199 2.62 -12.64 16.07
C GLN A 199 3.26 -11.27 15.85
N PHE A 200 3.69 -10.63 16.93
CA PHE A 200 4.18 -9.25 16.92
C PHE A 200 5.10 -9.04 18.14
N LYS A 201 6.08 -8.15 18.01
CA LYS A 201 7.13 -7.92 19.02
C LYS A 201 6.63 -7.17 20.25
N MET A 202 5.67 -6.26 20.10
CA MET A 202 5.18 -5.42 21.18
C MET A 202 4.41 -6.17 22.29
N ARG A 203 4.16 -7.48 22.15
CA ARG A 203 3.44 -8.27 23.16
C ARG A 203 4.02 -8.11 24.57
N LYS A 204 5.35 -8.07 24.71
CA LYS A 204 6.01 -7.89 26.02
C LYS A 204 5.72 -6.51 26.61
N VAL A 205 5.82 -5.45 25.80
CA VAL A 205 5.53 -4.07 26.21
C VAL A 205 4.06 -3.92 26.65
N LEU A 206 3.15 -4.65 26.00
CA LEU A 206 1.74 -4.71 26.42
C LEU A 206 1.60 -5.29 27.83
N GLN A 207 2.32 -6.37 28.13
CA GLN A 207 2.30 -7.04 29.43
C GLN A 207 2.99 -6.25 30.54
N GLU A 208 4.01 -5.45 30.21
CA GLU A 208 4.74 -4.60 31.17
C GLU A 208 3.91 -3.39 31.64
N HIS A 209 2.92 -2.97 30.84
CA HIS A 209 2.12 -1.76 31.11
C HIS A 209 0.60 -1.99 30.97
N PRO A 210 0.01 -2.96 31.71
CA PRO A 210 -1.36 -3.40 31.49
C PRO A 210 -2.41 -2.31 31.70
N ASP A 211 -2.25 -1.44 32.69
CA ASP A 211 -3.20 -0.36 32.99
C ASP A 211 -3.29 0.66 31.84
N HIS A 212 -2.14 1.01 31.25
CA HIS A 212 -2.08 1.93 30.12
C HIS A 212 -2.79 1.36 28.89
N TRP A 213 -2.46 0.11 28.54
CA TRP A 213 -3.02 -0.53 27.35
C TRP A 213 -4.49 -0.89 27.50
N THR A 214 -4.92 -1.28 28.70
CA THR A 214 -6.33 -1.51 29.03
C THR A 214 -7.14 -0.23 28.86
N ALA A 215 -6.64 0.91 29.36
CA ALA A 215 -7.31 2.21 29.17
C ALA A 215 -7.39 2.63 27.68
N LEU A 216 -6.37 2.29 26.89
CA LEU A 216 -6.30 2.70 25.49
C LEU A 216 -7.15 1.80 24.56
N LEU A 217 -7.05 0.48 24.74
CA LEU A 217 -7.62 -0.54 23.85
C LEU A 217 -8.98 -1.07 24.33
N GLY A 218 -9.27 -0.95 25.62
CA GLY A 218 -10.34 -1.67 26.29
C GLY A 218 -9.89 -3.05 26.77
N GLU A 219 -10.53 -3.53 27.83
CA GLU A 219 -10.18 -4.77 28.53
C GLU A 219 -10.22 -6.01 27.62
N ASP A 220 -11.30 -6.20 26.87
CA ASP A 220 -11.46 -7.37 25.99
C ASP A 220 -10.36 -7.45 24.92
N LYS A 221 -10.06 -6.32 24.29
CA LYS A 221 -9.07 -6.25 23.19
C LYS A 221 -7.66 -6.43 23.71
N PHE A 222 -7.35 -5.80 24.85
CA PHE A 222 -6.07 -6.00 25.52
C PHE A 222 -5.86 -7.47 25.88
N ASN A 223 -6.82 -8.09 26.58
CA ASN A 223 -6.75 -9.48 27.00
C ASN A 223 -6.62 -10.44 25.81
N SER A 224 -7.31 -10.15 24.70
CA SER A 224 -7.16 -10.92 23.46
C SER A 224 -5.75 -10.81 22.85
N LEU A 225 -5.18 -9.61 22.81
CA LEU A 225 -3.84 -9.38 22.24
C LEU A 225 -2.72 -10.03 23.05
N VAL A 226 -2.79 -9.97 24.38
CA VAL A 226 -1.78 -10.60 25.25
C VAL A 226 -1.98 -12.11 25.39
N GLY A 227 -3.15 -12.64 25.01
CA GLY A 227 -3.48 -14.06 25.01
C GLY A 227 -4.12 -14.56 26.31
N ASN A 228 -4.66 -13.66 27.14
CA ASN A 228 -5.39 -14.02 28.36
C ASN A 228 -6.78 -14.60 28.04
N THR A 229 -7.42 -14.09 26.99
CA THR A 229 -8.72 -14.55 26.51
C THR A 229 -8.69 -14.75 24.99
N PRO A 230 -9.52 -15.63 24.43
CA PRO A 230 -9.69 -15.69 22.98
C PRO A 230 -10.31 -14.39 22.44
N ALA A 231 -10.11 -14.14 21.15
CA ALA A 231 -10.86 -13.11 20.42
C ALA A 231 -12.37 -13.42 20.44
N SER A 232 -13.20 -12.39 20.21
CA SER A 232 -14.65 -12.59 20.15
C SER A 232 -15.04 -13.58 19.05
N LEU A 233 -16.12 -14.33 19.28
CA LEU A 233 -16.63 -15.29 18.28
C LEU A 233 -16.91 -14.62 16.93
N TYR A 234 -17.41 -13.37 16.96
CA TYR A 234 -17.62 -12.58 15.75
C TYR A 234 -16.30 -12.36 14.99
N LEU A 235 -15.25 -11.91 15.68
CA LEU A 235 -13.95 -11.66 15.07
C LEU A 235 -13.35 -12.94 14.49
N GLN A 236 -13.41 -14.05 15.25
CA GLN A 236 -12.93 -15.36 14.80
C GLN A 236 -13.69 -15.87 13.57
N ALA A 237 -15.03 -15.79 13.60
CA ALA A 237 -15.85 -16.21 12.46
C ALA A 237 -15.56 -15.36 11.21
N MET A 238 -15.43 -14.04 11.37
CA MET A 238 -15.11 -13.15 10.26
C MET A 238 -13.70 -13.39 9.71
N GLN A 239 -12.71 -13.61 10.58
CA GLN A 239 -11.35 -14.00 10.18
C GLN A 239 -11.38 -15.28 9.34
N THR A 240 -12.14 -16.30 9.76
CA THR A 240 -12.31 -17.54 8.99
C THR A 240 -12.95 -17.27 7.63
N ILE A 241 -14.03 -16.47 7.58
CA ILE A 241 -14.69 -16.12 6.30
C ILE A 241 -13.68 -15.42 5.37
N LEU A 242 -12.99 -14.38 5.86
CA LEU A 242 -12.06 -13.59 5.04
C LEU A 242 -10.90 -14.42 4.49
N GLN A 243 -10.43 -15.44 5.22
CA GLN A 243 -9.40 -16.36 4.74
C GLN A 243 -9.86 -17.27 3.59
N THR A 244 -11.16 -17.52 3.48
CA THR A 244 -11.72 -18.33 2.39
C THR A 244 -12.03 -17.52 1.14
N LEU A 245 -12.08 -16.19 1.24
CA LEU A 245 -12.37 -15.32 0.10
C LEU A 245 -11.13 -15.08 -0.75
N PRO A 246 -11.24 -15.13 -2.10
CA PRO A 246 -10.12 -14.85 -2.99
C PRO A 246 -9.76 -13.35 -2.93
N PRO A 247 -8.49 -12.99 -2.63
CA PRO A 247 -8.09 -11.59 -2.49
C PRO A 247 -8.30 -10.76 -3.77
N SER A 248 -8.14 -11.37 -4.94
CA SER A 248 -8.33 -10.73 -6.25
C SER A 248 -9.75 -10.26 -6.54
N HIS A 249 -10.75 -10.69 -5.76
CA HIS A 249 -12.15 -10.29 -5.89
C HIS A 249 -12.58 -9.26 -4.83
N PHE A 250 -11.67 -8.79 -3.98
CA PHE A 250 -11.98 -7.72 -3.02
C PHE A 250 -12.30 -6.39 -3.74
N PRO A 251 -13.24 -5.55 -3.25
CA PRO A 251 -14.14 -5.78 -2.10
C PRO A 251 -15.43 -6.52 -2.47
N LYS A 252 -15.65 -6.87 -3.74
CA LYS A 252 -16.91 -7.48 -4.22
C LYS A 252 -17.22 -8.78 -3.49
N SER A 253 -16.22 -9.61 -3.24
CA SER A 253 -16.37 -10.86 -2.47
C SER A 253 -17.01 -10.66 -1.10
N ILE A 254 -16.70 -9.55 -0.41
CA ILE A 254 -17.31 -9.20 0.88
C ILE A 254 -18.71 -8.59 0.69
N GLN A 255 -18.89 -7.77 -0.35
CA GLN A 255 -20.18 -7.15 -0.68
C GLN A 255 -21.25 -8.19 -1.03
N GLU A 256 -20.85 -9.30 -1.65
CA GLU A 256 -21.75 -10.39 -2.07
C GLU A 256 -22.07 -11.39 -0.94
N LEU A 257 -21.43 -11.28 0.22
CA LEU A 257 -21.74 -12.14 1.37
C LEU A 257 -23.22 -12.01 1.77
N PRO A 258 -23.92 -13.13 2.01
CA PRO A 258 -25.33 -13.16 2.40
C PRO A 258 -25.50 -12.84 3.90
N ILE A 259 -24.86 -11.78 4.37
CA ILE A 259 -24.93 -11.27 5.74
C ILE A 259 -25.42 -9.81 5.76
N PRO A 260 -26.06 -9.35 6.85
CA PRO A 260 -26.46 -7.96 7.00
C PRO A 260 -25.30 -6.99 6.72
N GLN A 261 -25.61 -5.85 6.08
CA GLN A 261 -24.59 -4.84 5.73
C GLN A 261 -23.81 -4.35 6.95
N ALA A 262 -24.45 -4.27 8.13
CA ALA A 262 -23.82 -3.88 9.39
C ALA A 262 -22.72 -4.82 9.87
N LEU A 263 -22.71 -6.08 9.41
CA LEU A 263 -21.68 -7.07 9.73
C LEU A 263 -20.56 -7.13 8.69
N LYS A 264 -20.69 -6.42 7.55
CA LYS A 264 -19.64 -6.41 6.53
C LYS A 264 -18.53 -5.47 6.99
N PRO A 265 -17.26 -5.92 7.01
CA PRO A 265 -16.12 -5.10 7.43
C PRO A 265 -15.68 -4.13 6.33
N LEU A 266 -16.63 -3.42 5.74
CA LEU A 266 -16.40 -2.36 4.76
C LEU A 266 -16.88 -1.05 5.37
N PRO A 267 -16.19 0.07 5.09
CA PRO A 267 -16.70 1.37 5.48
C PRO A 267 -18.12 1.54 4.95
N SER A 268 -19.02 2.02 5.80
CA SER A 268 -20.36 2.41 5.36
C SER A 268 -20.18 3.59 4.41
N TYR A 269 -20.33 3.34 3.11
CA TYR A 269 -20.54 4.41 2.14
C TYR A 269 -21.92 5.00 2.46
N GLY A 270 -21.95 5.91 3.43
CA GLY A 270 -23.09 6.80 3.63
C GLY A 270 -23.36 7.49 2.31
N LYS A 271 -24.64 7.48 1.90
CA LYS A 271 -25.13 8.31 0.80
C LYS A 271 -24.55 9.72 0.99
N LYS A 272 -23.87 10.19 -0.06
CA LYS A 272 -23.31 11.53 -0.28
C LYS A 272 -23.61 12.59 0.78
#